data_AF-A0A132ET06-F1
#
_entry.id   AF-A0A132ET06-F1
#
_cell.length_a   1.000
_cell.length_b   1.000
_cell.length_c   1.000
_cell.angle_alpha   90.00
_cell.angle_beta   90.00
_cell.angle_gamma   90.00
#
_symmetry.space_group_name_H-M   'P 1'
#
loop_
_entity.id
_entity.type
_entity.pdbx_description
1 polymer ?
#
loop_
_entity_poly.entity_id
_entity_poly.type
_entity_poly.pdbx_seq_one_letter_code
_entity_poly.pdbx_strand_id
1 'polypeptide(L)'
;MNTVEVMSRTDTIDELDVIDGASLIRRLVSVRRTPMREAACVDNPPLTLYGAFRQGVADYAARRANPYRAGSRFWALWEEGRLEAETSGR
;
A
#
# COMPACT_ATOMS: atom_id res chain seq x y z
N MET A 1 -10.13 28.93 29.12
CA MET A 1 -9.94 29.29 27.70
C MET A 1 -8.45 29.52 27.53
N ASN A 2 -7.72 28.57 26.93
CA ASN A 2 -6.26 28.63 26.81
C ASN A 2 -5.89 29.26 25.46
N THR A 3 -5.32 30.45 25.48
CA THR A 3 -4.75 31.10 24.30
C THR A 3 -3.29 30.70 24.17
N VAL A 4 -2.92 30.18 22.99
CA VAL A 4 -1.53 29.86 22.65
C VAL A 4 -0.88 31.13 22.10
N GLU A 5 0.18 31.59 22.75
CA GLU A 5 0.99 32.70 22.23
C GLU A 5 1.84 32.19 21.05
N VAL A 6 1.64 32.77 19.88
CA VAL A 6 2.48 32.52 18.70
C VAL A 6 3.66 33.48 18.76
N MET A 7 4.83 32.98 19.14
CA MET A 7 6.08 33.73 19.05
C MET A 7 6.57 33.68 17.60
N SER A 8 6.54 34.81 16.89
CA SER A 8 7.25 34.93 15.61
C SER A 8 8.73 35.17 15.89
N ARG A 9 9.58 34.31 15.33
CA ARG A 9 11.04 34.43 15.43
C ARG A 9 11.58 34.79 14.05
N THR A 10 12.33 35.89 13.97
CA THR A 10 12.90 36.41 12.72
C THR A 10 14.30 35.83 12.50
N ASP A 11 14.41 34.50 12.53
CA ASP A 11 15.65 33.84 12.12
C ASP A 11 15.70 33.83 10.58
N THR A 12 16.86 34.17 10.00
CA THR A 12 17.07 34.07 8.56
C THR A 12 17.05 32.59 8.16
N ILE A 13 16.07 32.18 7.35
CA ILE A 13 16.00 30.82 6.83
C ILE A 13 17.11 30.66 5.78
N ASP A 14 18.00 29.69 5.99
CA ASP A 14 19.01 29.32 4.99
C ASP A 14 18.28 28.73 3.77
N GLU A 15 18.55 29.27 2.57
CA GLU A 15 17.98 28.76 1.32
C GLU A 15 18.35 27.29 1.06
N LEU A 16 19.46 26.79 1.65
CA LEU A 16 19.85 25.39 1.58
C LEU A 16 18.97 24.46 2.44
N ASP A 17 18.29 24.99 3.45
CA ASP A 17 17.33 24.26 4.29
C ASP A 17 15.89 24.34 3.75
N VAL A 18 15.67 25.07 2.65
CA VAL A 18 14.36 25.15 2.00
C VAL A 18 14.13 23.91 1.15
N ILE A 19 13.35 22.97 1.69
CA ILE A 19 12.86 21.83 0.92
C ILE A 19 11.91 22.34 -0.17
N ASP A 20 12.33 22.24 -1.43
CA ASP A 20 11.43 22.42 -2.57
C ASP A 20 10.40 21.28 -2.59
N GLY A 21 9.21 21.58 -2.04
CA GLY A 21 8.09 20.66 -1.98
C GLY A 21 7.67 20.14 -3.35
N ALA A 22 7.81 20.94 -4.42
CA ALA A 22 7.45 20.52 -5.77
C ALA A 22 8.41 19.44 -6.29
N SER A 23 9.72 19.63 -6.08
CA SER A 23 10.73 18.61 -6.41
C SER A 23 10.58 17.33 -5.58
N LEU A 24 10.24 17.45 -4.29
CA LEU A 24 9.99 16.29 -3.42
C LEU A 24 8.78 15.47 -3.91
N ILE A 25 7.66 16.14 -4.20
CA ILE A 25 6.45 15.50 -4.74
C ILE A 25 6.76 14.86 -6.09
N ARG A 26 7.48 15.55 -6.98
CA ARG A 26 7.83 15.03 -8.31
C ARG A 26 8.70 13.78 -8.21
N ARG A 27 9.67 13.75 -7.28
CA ARG A 27 10.53 12.59 -7.03
C ARG A 27 9.74 11.40 -6.44
N LEU A 28 8.81 11.66 -5.52
CA LEU A 28 7.93 10.62 -4.97
C LEU A 28 7.02 10.02 -6.06
N VAL A 29 6.44 10.85 -6.92
CA VAL A 29 5.61 10.41 -8.04
C VAL A 29 6.42 9.65 -9.09
N SER A 30 7.67 10.06 -9.37
CA SER A 30 8.51 9.39 -10.36
C SER A 30 8.97 8.01 -9.92
N VAL A 31 9.30 7.82 -8.63
CA VAL A 31 9.67 6.50 -8.08
C VAL A 31 8.48 5.54 -8.09
N ARG A 32 7.24 6.04 -7.99
CA ARG A 32 6.03 5.21 -7.97
C ARG A 32 5.62 4.64 -9.33
N ARG A 33 6.35 4.94 -10.42
CA ARG A 33 6.03 4.51 -11.80
C ARG A 33 6.86 3.32 -12.28
N THR A 34 7.10 2.33 -11.43
CA THR A 34 7.40 1.00 -11.97
C THR A 34 6.07 0.40 -12.42
N PRO A 35 5.82 0.14 -13.72
CA PRO A 35 4.64 -0.60 -14.14
C PRO A 35 4.87 -2.05 -13.70
N MET A 36 4.56 -2.35 -12.45
CA MET A 36 4.35 -3.72 -12.02
C MET A 36 3.17 -4.18 -12.86
N ARG A 37 3.45 -5.04 -13.86
CA ARG A 37 2.42 -5.65 -14.70
C ARG A 37 1.43 -6.27 -13.73
N GLU A 38 0.28 -5.62 -13.54
CA GLU A 38 -0.70 -6.04 -12.53
C GLU A 38 -1.08 -7.47 -12.90
N ALA A 39 -0.72 -8.43 -12.05
CA ALA A 39 -1.09 -9.81 -12.28
C ALA A 39 -2.62 -9.87 -12.36
N ALA A 40 -3.15 -10.70 -13.26
CA ALA A 40 -4.60 -10.77 -13.43
C ALA A 40 -5.28 -11.22 -12.12
N CYS A 41 -6.34 -10.52 -11.75
CA CYS A 41 -7.23 -10.90 -10.67
C CYS A 41 -8.24 -11.95 -11.17
N VAL A 42 -8.87 -12.67 -10.25
CA VAL A 42 -10.04 -13.51 -10.57
C VAL A 42 -11.28 -12.63 -10.65
N ASP A 43 -12.11 -12.84 -11.68
CA ASP A 43 -13.28 -11.99 -11.98
C ASP A 43 -14.38 -12.08 -10.90
N ASN A 44 -14.63 -13.29 -10.38
CA ASN A 44 -15.67 -13.55 -9.38
C ASN A 44 -15.05 -14.16 -8.12
N PRO A 45 -14.36 -13.36 -7.29
CA PRO A 45 -13.75 -13.87 -6.09
C PRO A 45 -14.84 -14.23 -5.06
N PRO A 46 -14.61 -15.26 -4.23
CA PRO A 46 -15.57 -15.63 -3.20
C PRO A 46 -15.75 -14.50 -2.18
N LEU A 47 -16.99 -14.18 -1.81
CA LEU A 47 -17.33 -13.14 -0.83
C LEU A 47 -17.54 -13.69 0.58
N THR A 48 -16.92 -14.82 0.89
CA THR A 48 -16.88 -15.40 2.23
C THR A 48 -15.46 -15.25 2.81
N LEU A 49 -15.35 -15.06 4.13
CA LEU A 49 -14.05 -14.86 4.78
C LEU A 49 -13.11 -16.04 4.54
N TYR A 50 -13.60 -17.26 4.75
CA TYR A 50 -12.84 -18.48 4.47
C TYR A 50 -12.53 -18.64 2.98
N GLY A 51 -13.46 -18.24 2.09
CA GLY A 51 -13.23 -18.24 0.66
C GLY A 51 -12.09 -17.32 0.25
N ALA A 52 -12.02 -16.10 0.80
CA ALA A 52 -10.93 -15.17 0.52
C ALA A 52 -9.56 -15.71 0.94
N PHE A 53 -9.49 -16.36 2.10
CA PHE A 53 -8.28 -17.05 2.54
C PHE A 53 -7.85 -18.16 1.58
N ARG A 54 -8.78 -19.07 1.22
CA ARG A 54 -8.50 -20.17 0.27
C ARG A 54 -8.09 -19.66 -1.12
N GLN A 55 -8.69 -18.54 -1.54
CA GLN A 55 -8.36 -17.87 -2.78
C GLN A 55 -6.91 -17.36 -2.78
N GLY A 56 -6.45 -16.77 -1.66
CA GLY A 56 -5.06 -16.35 -1.47
C GLY A 56 -4.05 -17.49 -1.62
N VAL A 57 -4.35 -18.65 -1.04
CA VAL A 57 -3.53 -19.87 -1.18
C VAL A 57 -3.43 -20.30 -2.65
N ALA A 58 -4.56 -20.36 -3.35
CA ALA A 58 -4.61 -20.77 -4.76
C ALA A 58 -3.94 -19.76 -5.70
N ASP A 59 -4.08 -18.47 -5.41
CA ASP A 59 -3.54 -17.38 -6.22
C ASP A 59 -2.02 -17.26 -6.09
N TYR A 60 -1.44 -17.64 -4.94
CA TYR A 60 0.01 -17.71 -4.78
C TYR A 60 0.65 -18.65 -5.81
N ALA A 61 0.15 -19.89 -5.91
CA ALA A 61 0.65 -20.87 -6.88
C ALA A 61 0.48 -20.40 -8.33
N ALA A 62 -0.60 -19.67 -8.62
CA ALA A 62 -0.91 -19.16 -9.94
C ALA A 62 -0.33 -17.76 -10.24
N ARG A 63 0.40 -17.16 -9.30
CA ARG A 63 0.93 -15.78 -9.38
C ARG A 63 -0.12 -14.74 -9.79
N ARG A 64 -1.34 -14.84 -9.24
CA ARG A 64 -2.44 -13.90 -9.47
C ARG A 64 -2.43 -12.77 -8.44
N ALA A 65 -3.00 -11.63 -8.79
CA ALA A 65 -3.14 -10.50 -7.87
C ALA A 65 -4.39 -10.64 -6.99
N ASN A 66 -4.41 -9.88 -5.91
CA ASN A 66 -5.52 -9.82 -4.97
C ASN A 66 -6.75 -9.17 -5.63
N PRO A 67 -7.87 -9.91 -5.76
CA PRO A 67 -9.07 -9.39 -6.43
C PRO A 67 -9.91 -8.47 -5.53
N TYR A 68 -9.60 -8.38 -4.23
CA TYR A 68 -10.38 -7.60 -3.28
C TYR A 68 -9.90 -6.15 -3.17
N ARG A 69 -10.81 -5.25 -2.80
CA ARG A 69 -10.48 -3.84 -2.57
C ARG A 69 -9.45 -3.71 -1.44
N ALA A 70 -8.36 -2.99 -1.70
CA ALA A 70 -7.34 -2.69 -0.69
C ALA A 70 -7.96 -2.09 0.59
N GLY A 71 -7.54 -2.59 1.75
CA GLY A 71 -8.06 -2.20 3.06
C GLY A 71 -9.37 -2.89 3.48
N SER A 72 -9.97 -3.74 2.63
CA SER A 72 -11.11 -4.57 3.03
C SER A 72 -10.69 -5.77 3.88
N ARG A 73 -11.63 -6.36 4.63
CA ARG A 73 -11.37 -7.58 5.40
C ARG A 73 -11.01 -8.78 4.50
N PHE A 74 -11.64 -8.87 3.33
CA PHE A 74 -11.32 -9.90 2.35
C PHE A 74 -9.90 -9.76 1.78
N TRP A 75 -9.45 -8.52 1.55
CA TRP A 75 -8.07 -8.25 1.12
C TRP A 75 -7.05 -8.77 2.12
N ALA A 76 -7.27 -8.52 3.42
CA ALA A 76 -6.39 -8.99 4.48
C ALA A 76 -6.34 -10.53 4.59
N LEU A 77 -7.50 -11.20 4.48
CA LEU A 77 -7.57 -12.66 4.53
C LEU A 77 -6.94 -13.33 3.31
N TRP A 78 -7.07 -12.72 2.14
CA TRP A 78 -6.37 -13.19 0.94
C TRP A 78 -4.85 -13.09 1.11
N GLU A 79 -4.33 -11.99 1.66
CA GLU A 79 -2.90 -11.85 1.94
C GLU A 79 -2.42 -12.90 2.95
N GLU A 80 -3.22 -13.17 3.99
CA GLU A 80 -2.92 -14.22 4.98
C GLU A 80 -2.78 -15.59 4.31
N GLY A 81 -3.73 -15.97 3.45
CA GLY A 81 -3.66 -17.22 2.69
C GLY A 81 -2.47 -17.28 1.72
N ARG A 82 -2.15 -16.16 1.05
CA ARG A 82 -0.97 -16.06 0.17
C ARG A 82 0.32 -16.29 0.96
N LEU A 83 0.45 -15.64 2.13
CA LEU A 83 1.60 -15.78 3.01
C LEU A 83 1.73 -17.20 3.57
N GLU A 84 0.62 -17.85 3.93
CA GLU A 84 0.64 -19.25 4.38
C GLU A 84 1.13 -20.20 3.28
N ALA A 85 0.71 -19.98 2.03
CA ALA A 85 1.18 -20.76 0.90
C ALA A 85 2.67 -20.53 0.60
N GLU A 86 3.14 -19.30 0.81
CA GLU A 86 4.56 -18.94 0.68
C GLU A 86 5.42 -19.62 1.76
N THR A 87 4.95 -19.68 3.01
CA THR A 87 5.70 -20.28 4.12
C THR A 87 5.61 -21.80 4.17
N SER A 88 4.50 -22.40 3.75
CA SER A 88 4.30 -23.86 3.76
C SER A 88 5.07 -24.59 2.65
N GLY A 89 5.54 -23.88 1.63
CA GLY A 89 6.35 -24.44 0.54
C GLY A 89 7.86 -24.52 0.83
N ARG A 90 8.30 -24.11 2.03
CA ARG A 90 9.69 -24.23 2.55
C ARG A 90 9.85 -25.46 3.41
#